data_AF-A0A964HGM7-F1
#
_entry.id   AF-A0A964HGM7-F1
#
_cell.length_a   1.000
_cell.length_b   1.000
_cell.length_c   1.000
_cell.angle_alpha   90.00
_cell.angle_beta   90.00
_cell.angle_gamma   90.00
#
_symmetry.space_group_name_H-M   'P 1'
#
loop_
_entity.id
_entity.type
_entity.pdbx_description
1 polymer ?
#
loop_
_entity_poly.entity_id
_entity_poly.type
_entity_poly.pdbx_seq_one_letter_code
_entity_poly.pdbx_strand_id
1 'polypeptide(L)' 'MTHDSLHSAVSSGLTVGRRVRLGVVVGEVIGYNIACFGQFVGATYPLLVKTELGFVKCGLDEVAPI' A
#
# COMPACT_ATOMS: atom_id res chain seq x y z
N MET A 1 -15.90 0.71 5.94
CA MET A 1 -15.40 -0.09 4.80
C MET A 1 -13.89 0.02 4.58
N THR A 2 -13.10 0.54 5.53
CA THR A 2 -11.62 0.51 5.52
C THR A 2 -11.04 -0.79 6.07
N HIS A 3 -11.83 -1.58 6.82
CA HIS A 3 -11.38 -2.85 7.40
C HIS A 3 -11.06 -3.90 6.33
N ASP A 4 -11.84 -3.97 5.25
CA ASP A 4 -11.70 -5.03 4.24
C ASP A 4 -10.41 -4.88 3.44
N SER A 5 -10.04 -3.65 3.05
CA SER A 5 -8.84 -3.37 2.26
C SER A 5 -7.56 -3.56 3.07
N LEU A 6 -7.58 -3.19 4.37
CA LEU A 6 -6.49 -3.49 5.30
C LEU A 6 -6.32 -4.99 5.49
N HIS A 7 -7.42 -5.70 5.77
CA HIS A 7 -7.40 -7.15 5.91
C HIS A 7 -6.87 -7.82 4.64
N SER A 8 -7.30 -7.35 3.47
CA SER A 8 -6.82 -7.82 2.18
C SER A 8 -5.31 -7.60 2.01
N ALA A 9 -4.80 -6.41 2.35
CA ALA A 9 -3.37 -6.12 2.33
C ALA A 9 -2.56 -7.09 3.19
N VAL A 10 -2.99 -7.28 4.44
CA VAL A 10 -2.32 -8.18 5.39
C VAL A 10 -2.39 -9.64 4.90
N SER A 11 -3.55 -10.08 4.42
CA SER A 11 -3.73 -11.45 3.91
C SER A 11 -2.88 -11.75 2.67
N SER A 12 -2.56 -10.71 1.88
CA SER A 12 -1.65 -10.79 0.73
C SER A 12 -0.18 -10.63 1.10
N GLY A 13 0.15 -10.57 2.40
CA GLY A 13 1.54 -10.44 2.88
C GLY A 13 2.14 -9.04 2.73
N LEU A 14 1.31 -8.02 2.46
CA LEU A 14 1.72 -6.62 2.29
C LEU A 14 1.71 -5.90 3.65
N THR A 15 2.50 -6.42 4.59
CA THR A 15 2.63 -5.90 5.95
C THR A 15 3.71 -4.82 6.05
N VAL A 16 3.66 -3.99 7.09
CA VAL A 16 4.73 -3.01 7.38
C VAL A 16 6.11 -3.69 7.44
N GLY A 17 7.12 -3.07 6.83
CA GLY A 17 8.46 -3.62 6.65
C GLY A 17 8.61 -4.52 5.42
N ARG A 18 7.51 -4.89 4.75
CA ARG A 18 7.57 -5.71 3.53
C ARG A 18 8.19 -4.91 2.40
N ARG A 19 9.25 -5.45 1.80
CA ARG A 19 9.81 -4.96 0.54
C ARG A 19 8.88 -5.29 -0.62
N VAL A 20 8.61 -4.29 -1.44
CA VAL A 20 7.68 -4.38 -2.56
C VAL A 20 8.25 -3.70 -3.79
N ARG A 21 7.74 -4.07 -4.97
CA ARG A 21 8.01 -3.41 -6.24
C ARG A 21 6.75 -2.71 -6.74
N LEU A 22 6.90 -1.48 -7.19
CA LEU A 22 5.88 -0.67 -7.85
C LEU A 22 6.33 -0.45 -9.29
N GLY A 23 5.84 -1.29 -10.20
CA GLY A 23 6.38 -1.37 -11.56
C GLY A 23 7.89 -1.71 -11.52
N VAL A 24 8.74 -0.71 -11.75
CA VAL A 24 10.22 -0.83 -11.71
C VAL A 24 10.86 -0.24 -10.45
N VAL A 25 10.11 0.51 -9.64
CA VAL A 25 10.63 1.17 -8.44
C VAL A 25 10.51 0.22 -7.25
N VAL A 26 11.56 0.12 -6.44
CA VAL A 26 11.52 -0.67 -5.20
C VAL A 26 11.13 0.23 -4.02
N GLY A 27 10.31 -0.31 -3.13
CA GLY A 27 9.87 0.36 -1.92
C GLY A 27 9.71 -0.58 -0.73
N GLU A 28 9.21 -0.01 0.35
CA GLU A 28 8.87 -0.70 1.59
C GLU A 28 7.51 -0.21 2.08
N VAL A 29 6.63 -1.13 2.45
CA VAL A 29 5.37 -0.80 3.11
C VAL A 29 5.70 -0.20 4.48
N ILE A 30 5.32 1.05 4.70
CA ILE A 30 5.58 1.76 5.97
C ILE A 30 4.33 1.98 6.80
N GLY A 31 3.15 1.67 6.25
CA GLY A 31 1.88 1.83 6.94
C GLY A 31 0.70 1.62 6.01
N TYR A 32 -0.48 2.00 6.52
CA TYR A 32 -1.74 1.86 5.80
C TYR A 32 -2.44 3.20 5.69
N ASN A 33 -3.05 3.44 4.53
CA ASN A 33 -3.83 4.62 4.25
C ASN A 33 -5.20 4.50 4.91
N ILE A 34 -5.52 5.42 5.84
CA ILE A 34 -6.81 5.48 6.54
C ILE A 34 -7.72 6.59 6.02
N ALA A 35 -7.36 7.24 4.91
CA ALA A 35 -8.16 8.33 4.36
C ALA A 35 -9.52 7.84 3.88
N CYS A 36 -10.60 8.49 4.34
CA CYS A 36 -11.97 8.18 3.95
C CYS A 36 -12.52 9.11 2.86
N PHE A 37 -11.77 10.12 2.45
CA PHE A 37 -12.17 11.11 1.44
C PHE A 37 -11.00 11.50 0.53
N GLY A 38 -11.32 12.09 -0.62
CA GLY A 38 -10.37 12.45 -1.68
C GLY A 38 -10.25 11.40 -2.78
N GLN A 39 -9.35 11.62 -3.74
CA GLN A 39 -9.18 10.74 -4.90
C GLN A 39 -8.45 9.41 -4.55
N PHE A 40 -7.61 9.43 -3.49
CA PHE A 40 -6.79 8.28 -3.08
C PHE A 40 -7.16 7.81 -1.66
N VAL A 41 -8.38 7.30 -1.53
CA VAL A 41 -8.92 6.77 -0.26
C VAL A 41 -8.33 5.41 0.09
N GLY A 42 -8.29 5.10 1.38
CA GLY A 42 -7.73 3.86 1.93
C GLY A 42 -8.48 2.60 1.50
N ALA A 43 -9.76 2.72 1.13
CA ALA A 43 -10.53 1.59 0.63
C ALA A 43 -10.00 1.07 -0.73
N THR A 44 -9.42 1.95 -1.55
CA THR A 44 -8.90 1.62 -2.89
C THR A 44 -7.37 1.55 -2.89
N TYR A 45 -6.71 2.45 -2.16
CA TYR A 45 -5.26 2.55 -2.07
C TYR A 45 -4.82 2.34 -0.61
N PRO A 46 -4.93 1.11 -0.07
CA PRO A 46 -4.75 0.84 1.37
C PRO A 46 -3.29 0.95 1.83
N LEU A 47 -2.31 0.91 0.94
CA LEU A 47 -0.90 0.87 1.32
C LEU A 47 -0.29 2.27 1.35
N LEU A 48 0.60 2.51 2.30
CA LEU A 48 1.54 3.61 2.27
C LEU A 48 2.95 3.03 2.10
N VAL A 49 3.58 3.36 0.97
CA VAL A 49 4.89 2.80 0.57
C VAL A 49 5.92 3.92 0.52
N LYS A 50 7.09 3.67 1.13
CA LYS A 50 8.28 4.52 0.99
C LYS A 50 9.15 3.99 -0.14
N THR A 51 9.51 4.86 -1.06
CA THR A 51 10.44 4.59 -2.17
C THR A 51 11.59 5.58 -2.14
N GLU A 52 12.53 5.46 -3.08
CA GLU A 52 13.57 6.47 -3.31
C GLU A 52 13.00 7.81 -3.82
N LEU A 53 11.81 7.81 -4.42
CA LEU A 53 11.14 8.99 -4.96
C LEU A 53 10.23 9.68 -3.93
N GLY A 54 10.10 9.11 -2.73
CA GLY A 54 9.23 9.60 -1.67
C GLY A 54 8.14 8.60 -1.27
N PHE A 55 7.05 9.12 -0.72
CA PHE A 55 5.94 8.33 -0.19
C PHE A 55 4.77 8.30 -1.18
N VAL A 56 4.16 7.14 -1.34
CA VAL A 56 3.05 6.94 -2.27
C VAL A 56 1.99 6.03 -1.67
N LYS A 57 0.73 6.29 -2.03
CA LYS A 57 -0.42 5.45 -1.70
C LYS A 57 -0.66 4.47 -2.83
N CYS A 58 -0.86 3.20 -2.51
CA CYS A 58 -0.97 2.17 -3.53
C CYS A 58 -2.14 1.22 -3.29
N GLY A 59 -2.77 0.81 -4.39
CA GLY A 59 -3.63 -0.35 -4.50
C GLY A 59 -2.83 -1.64 -4.31
N LEU A 60 -3.54 -2.73 -4.06
CA LEU A 60 -2.91 -4.04 -3.88
C LEU A 60 -2.38 -4.63 -5.19
N ASP A 61 -2.96 -4.22 -6.32
CA ASP A 61 -2.60 -4.60 -7.68
C ASP A 61 -1.46 -3.75 -8.28
N GLU A 62 -1.16 -2.60 -7.69
CA GLU A 62 -0.05 -1.73 -8.08
C GLU A 62 1.30 -2.16 -7.49
N VAL A 63 1.29 -3.15 -6.57
CA VAL A 63 2.46 -3.61 -5.85
C VAL A 63 2.68 -5.12 -5.96
N ALA A 64 3.94 -5.54 -6.00
CA ALA A 64 4.33 -6.94 -5.92
C ALA A 64 5.33 -7.16 -4.78
N PRO A 65 5.13 -8.14 -3.89
CA PRO A 65 6.12 -8.51 -2.89
C PRO A 65 7.45 -8.95 -3.53
N ILE A 66 8.58 -8.61 -2.90
CA ILE A 66 9.94 -9.06 -3.29
C ILE A 66 10.46 -10.08 -2.28
#